data_AF-A0AA45R7P7-F1
#
_entry.id   AF-A0AA45R7P7-F1
#
_cell.length_a   1.000
_cell.length_b   1.000
_cell.length_c   1.000
_cell.angle_alpha   90.00
_cell.angle_beta   90.00
_cell.angle_gamma   90.00
#
_symmetry.space_group_name_H-M   'P 1'
#
loop_
_entity.id
_entity.type
_entity.pdbx_description
1 polymer ?
#
loop_
_entity_poly.entity_id
_entity_poly.type
_entity_poly.pdbx_seq_one_letter_code
_entity_poly.pdbx_strand_id
1 'polypeptide(L)'
;MIVDGVVDREGVPGLATRLGYSVRQVERRLLAELGSGPLAIARARRARTARLLAETTALPMTEIAVAAGFASVRAFNETVRELFGRSPTDLRGGRRAPGGVPGAVVLRLPFRGPLHAPSLFGPLVANAVPGVEEWRDGAYRRTLRLPRGHGVVSLRPRADHVECDLTLTDSRDLPVAISRCRRALDLDADPAEVDGALRADPALRPLVDAAPGTRVPGVVDGAECAVRALLGEGTGTGTGAAMGAGANAGWAHRVVREAGEAVPDPAGGGLTHLFPTPQALLDLDPALLPPPARAPLTALLTALVGGVDLGAGADRAEARSALRCAGERVLDAVLTRSLGDPDGFCPDDPAVRAAAGGIGLPVTAAALADRSRAWRPWRAYATRYLLGRTPT
;
A
#
# COMPACT_ATOMS: atom_id res chain seq x y z
N MET A 1 -4.72 -9.04 -6.42
CA MET A 1 -4.52 -10.50 -6.55
C MET A 1 -3.54 -10.93 -7.65
N ILE A 2 -3.84 -10.82 -8.95
CA ILE A 2 -2.88 -11.19 -10.03
C ILE A 2 -1.61 -10.33 -9.94
N VAL A 3 -1.80 -9.03 -9.69
CA VAL A 3 -0.73 -8.06 -9.45
C VAL A 3 -0.03 -8.25 -8.08
N ASP A 4 -0.53 -9.15 -7.23
CA ASP A 4 0.12 -9.60 -5.99
C ASP A 4 0.77 -10.97 -6.14
N GLY A 5 0.83 -11.52 -7.36
CA GLY A 5 1.55 -12.76 -7.68
C GLY A 5 0.79 -14.03 -7.34
N VAL A 6 -0.52 -13.96 -7.09
CA VAL A 6 -1.33 -15.16 -6.80
C VAL A 6 -1.24 -16.17 -7.94
N VAL A 7 -1.34 -15.73 -9.20
CA VAL A 7 -1.23 -16.62 -10.38
C VAL A 7 0.16 -17.26 -10.47
N ASP A 8 1.22 -16.54 -10.11
CA ASP A 8 2.59 -17.04 -10.16
C ASP A 8 2.85 -18.09 -9.07
N ARG A 9 2.13 -18.03 -7.94
CA ARG A 9 2.30 -18.95 -6.80
C ARG A 9 1.34 -20.13 -6.81
N GLU A 10 0.07 -19.86 -7.08
CA GLU A 10 -1.04 -20.81 -6.90
C GLU A 10 -1.72 -21.16 -8.23
N GLY A 11 -1.21 -20.61 -9.34
CA GLY A 11 -1.81 -20.77 -10.66
C GLY A 11 -3.16 -20.06 -10.80
N VAL A 12 -3.79 -20.25 -11.97
CA VAL A 12 -5.17 -19.80 -12.20
C VAL A 12 -6.18 -20.49 -11.28
N PRO A 13 -6.04 -21.79 -10.93
CA PRO A 13 -6.91 -22.43 -9.95
C PRO A 13 -6.93 -21.72 -8.59
N GLY A 14 -5.77 -21.38 -8.02
CA GLY A 14 -5.72 -20.67 -6.73
C GLY A 14 -6.32 -19.28 -6.78
N LEU A 15 -6.10 -18.54 -7.89
CA LEU A 15 -6.79 -17.27 -8.12
C LEU A 15 -8.32 -17.45 -8.14
N ALA A 16 -8.80 -18.49 -8.83
CA ALA A 16 -10.23 -18.76 -8.96
C ALA A 16 -10.87 -19.10 -7.62
N THR A 17 -10.22 -19.96 -6.82
CA THR A 17 -10.64 -20.30 -5.46
C THR A 17 -10.76 -19.05 -4.58
N ARG A 18 -9.74 -18.18 -4.57
CA ARG A 18 -9.75 -16.95 -3.76
C ARG A 18 -10.81 -15.93 -4.20
N LEU A 19 -11.21 -15.95 -5.47
CA LEU A 19 -12.27 -15.09 -6.00
C LEU A 19 -13.67 -15.72 -5.87
N GLY A 20 -13.79 -16.96 -5.36
CA GLY A 20 -15.07 -17.67 -5.28
C GLY A 20 -15.68 -18.03 -6.64
N TYR A 21 -14.87 -18.17 -7.68
CA TYR A 21 -15.31 -18.48 -9.05
C TYR A 21 -14.65 -19.74 -9.60
N SER A 22 -15.25 -20.34 -10.63
CA SER A 22 -14.55 -21.36 -11.44
C SER A 22 -13.49 -20.70 -12.34
N VAL A 23 -12.42 -21.45 -12.67
CA VAL A 23 -11.36 -21.00 -13.59
C VAL A 23 -11.93 -20.44 -14.89
N ARG A 24 -12.90 -21.14 -15.50
CA ARG A 24 -13.57 -20.69 -16.73
C ARG A 24 -14.34 -19.37 -16.58
N GLN A 25 -14.97 -19.13 -15.42
CA GLN A 25 -15.65 -17.86 -15.18
C GLN A 25 -14.65 -16.71 -15.05
N VAL A 26 -13.54 -16.93 -14.34
CA VAL A 26 -12.48 -15.94 -14.19
C VAL A 26 -11.85 -15.61 -15.54
N GLU A 27 -11.52 -16.63 -16.34
CA GLU A 27 -10.97 -16.43 -17.69
C GLU A 27 -11.92 -15.64 -18.59
N ARG A 28 -13.21 -16.01 -18.61
CA ARG A 28 -14.22 -15.35 -19.42
C ARG A 28 -14.41 -13.88 -19.02
N ARG A 29 -14.49 -13.60 -17.72
CA ARG A 29 -14.64 -12.22 -17.22
C ARG A 29 -13.41 -11.38 -17.53
N LEU A 30 -12.20 -11.89 -17.30
CA LEU A 30 -10.98 -11.13 -17.60
C LEU A 30 -10.80 -10.91 -19.11
N LEU A 31 -11.18 -11.87 -19.95
CA LEU A 31 -11.20 -11.68 -21.39
C LEU A 31 -12.23 -10.62 -21.81
N ALA A 32 -13.42 -10.62 -21.21
CA ALA A 32 -14.45 -9.63 -21.51
C ALA A 32 -14.07 -8.21 -21.09
N GLU A 33 -13.51 -8.04 -19.88
CA GLU A 33 -13.21 -6.73 -19.29
C GLU A 33 -11.84 -6.17 -19.71
N LEU A 34 -10.84 -7.04 -19.85
CA LEU A 34 -9.43 -6.64 -20.06
C LEU A 34 -8.86 -7.15 -21.38
N GLY A 35 -9.64 -7.89 -22.18
CA GLY A 35 -9.18 -8.47 -23.45
C GLY A 35 -8.10 -9.56 -23.28
N SER A 36 -7.83 -10.02 -22.06
CA SER A 36 -6.71 -10.91 -21.77
C SER A 36 -7.01 -11.86 -20.61
N GLY A 37 -6.61 -13.12 -20.76
CA GLY A 37 -6.75 -14.12 -19.70
C GLY A 37 -5.75 -13.92 -18.54
N PRO A 38 -5.99 -14.54 -17.37
CA PRO A 38 -5.14 -14.40 -16.18
C PRO A 38 -3.66 -14.71 -16.42
N LEU A 39 -3.34 -15.75 -17.19
CA LEU A 39 -1.96 -16.12 -17.52
C LEU A 39 -1.28 -15.08 -18.41
N ALA A 40 -2.00 -14.50 -19.36
CA ALA A 40 -1.47 -13.43 -20.22
C ALA A 40 -1.17 -12.17 -19.40
N ILE A 41 -2.06 -11.81 -18.46
CA ILE A 41 -1.85 -10.69 -17.53
C ILE A 41 -0.63 -10.95 -16.63
N ALA A 42 -0.51 -12.15 -16.07
CA ALA A 42 0.65 -12.53 -15.25
C ALA A 42 1.95 -12.51 -16.08
N ARG A 43 1.93 -13.03 -17.31
CA ARG A 43 3.06 -12.99 -18.25
C ARG A 43 3.48 -11.55 -18.57
N ALA A 44 2.52 -10.68 -18.88
CA ALA A 44 2.79 -9.25 -19.14
C ALA A 44 3.36 -8.54 -17.91
N ARG A 45 2.89 -8.87 -16.71
CA ARG A 45 3.46 -8.34 -15.47
C ARG A 45 4.91 -8.78 -15.27
N ARG A 46 5.21 -10.07 -15.40
CA ARG A 46 6.58 -10.59 -15.29
C ARG A 46 7.50 -9.90 -16.30
N ALA A 47 7.04 -9.71 -17.54
CA ALA A 47 7.77 -8.98 -18.58
C ALA A 47 8.03 -7.51 -18.16
N ARG A 48 7.04 -6.80 -17.61
CA ARG A 48 7.22 -5.42 -17.11
C ARG A 48 8.20 -5.34 -15.95
N THR A 49 8.15 -6.26 -14.98
CA THR A 49 9.13 -6.32 -13.89
C THR A 49 10.54 -6.58 -14.44
N ALA A 50 10.65 -7.53 -15.38
CA ALA A 50 11.89 -7.83 -16.08
C ALA A 50 12.47 -6.60 -16.79
N ARG A 51 11.64 -5.84 -17.50
CA ARG A 51 12.03 -4.61 -18.18
C ARG A 51 12.50 -3.56 -17.16
N LEU A 52 11.72 -3.31 -16.10
CA LEU A 52 12.11 -2.39 -15.03
C LEU A 52 13.47 -2.76 -14.47
N LEU A 53 13.70 -4.04 -14.13
CA LEU A 53 14.98 -4.52 -13.64
C LEU A 53 16.11 -4.35 -14.65
N ALA A 54 15.86 -4.64 -15.93
CA ALA A 54 16.87 -4.53 -16.98
C ALA A 54 17.29 -3.08 -17.23
N GLU A 55 16.33 -2.14 -17.14
CA GLU A 55 16.54 -0.70 -17.36
C GLU A 55 17.13 0.01 -16.13
N THR A 56 16.79 -0.44 -14.92
CA THR A 56 17.12 0.31 -13.67
C THR A 56 18.20 -0.33 -12.81
N THR A 57 18.57 -1.59 -13.05
CA THR A 57 19.50 -2.34 -12.17
C THR A 57 20.70 -2.92 -12.92
N ALA A 58 21.72 -3.31 -12.15
CA ALA A 58 22.95 -3.96 -12.62
C ALA A 58 22.88 -5.49 -12.67
N LEU A 59 21.79 -6.10 -12.20
CA LEU A 59 21.69 -7.54 -11.94
C LEU A 59 22.03 -8.39 -13.18
N PRO A 60 22.67 -9.57 -13.06
CA PRO A 60 22.78 -10.52 -14.16
C PRO A 60 21.39 -10.87 -14.76
N MET A 61 21.31 -11.12 -16.07
CA MET A 61 20.02 -11.46 -16.72
C MET A 61 19.36 -12.72 -16.15
N THR A 62 20.18 -13.65 -15.67
CA THR A 62 19.74 -14.85 -14.95
C THR A 62 19.01 -14.49 -13.65
N GLU A 63 19.56 -13.57 -12.86
CA GLU A 63 18.94 -13.07 -11.64
C GLU A 63 17.68 -12.24 -11.94
N ILE A 64 17.69 -11.44 -13.01
CA ILE A 64 16.49 -10.72 -13.46
C ILE A 64 15.36 -11.70 -13.81
N ALA A 65 15.66 -12.78 -14.53
CA ALA A 65 14.65 -13.78 -14.88
C ALA A 65 14.01 -14.39 -13.63
N VAL A 66 14.82 -14.75 -12.63
CA VAL A 66 14.37 -15.31 -11.35
C VAL A 66 13.55 -14.28 -10.56
N ALA A 67 14.07 -13.06 -10.40
CA ALA A 67 13.42 -11.99 -9.65
C ALA A 67 12.12 -11.52 -10.29
N ALA A 68 12.02 -11.55 -11.62
CA ALA A 68 10.79 -11.28 -12.35
C ALA A 68 9.80 -12.46 -12.34
N GLY A 69 10.15 -13.61 -11.75
CA GLY A 69 9.25 -14.77 -11.59
C GLY A 69 9.16 -15.68 -12.82
N PHE A 70 10.18 -15.71 -13.67
CA PHE A 70 10.24 -16.67 -14.79
C PHE A 70 10.79 -18.02 -14.32
N ALA A 71 10.18 -19.11 -14.79
CA ALA A 71 10.63 -20.46 -14.49
C ALA A 71 11.95 -20.84 -15.22
N SER A 72 12.30 -20.11 -16.29
CA SER A 72 13.56 -20.29 -17.01
C SER A 72 13.99 -19.02 -17.73
N VAL A 73 15.30 -18.88 -17.96
CA VAL A 73 15.89 -17.78 -18.75
C VAL A 73 15.39 -17.79 -20.20
N ARG A 74 15.10 -18.98 -20.76
CA ARG A 74 14.53 -19.11 -22.09
C ARG A 74 13.15 -18.48 -22.18
N ALA A 75 12.25 -18.83 -21.25
CA ALA A 75 10.89 -18.28 -21.20
C ALA A 75 10.89 -16.76 -20.96
N PHE A 76 11.84 -16.28 -20.15
CA PHE A 76 12.11 -14.85 -19.96
C PHE A 76 12.49 -14.16 -21.27
N ASN A 77 13.54 -14.63 -21.96
CA ASN A 77 14.01 -14.04 -23.21
C ASN A 77 12.93 -14.01 -24.29
N GLU A 78 12.19 -15.11 -24.43
CA GLU A 78 11.08 -15.25 -25.38
C GLU A 78 9.97 -14.25 -25.07
N THR A 79 9.51 -14.20 -23.81
CA THR A 79 8.44 -13.30 -23.39
C THR A 79 8.81 -11.82 -23.53
N VAL A 80 10.03 -11.43 -23.13
CA VAL A 80 10.49 -10.03 -23.26
C VAL A 80 10.55 -9.62 -24.72
N ARG A 81 11.09 -10.48 -25.58
CA ARG A 81 11.18 -10.21 -27.02
C ARG A 81 9.80 -10.10 -27.67
N GLU A 82 8.88 -11.00 -27.31
CA GLU A 82 7.50 -10.99 -27.80
C GLU A 82 6.75 -9.71 -27.41
N LEU A 83 6.86 -9.26 -26.15
CA LEU A 83 6.08 -8.11 -25.66
C LEU A 83 6.71 -6.75 -25.96
N PHE A 84 8.04 -6.63 -26.03
CA PHE A 84 8.72 -5.34 -26.19
C PHE A 84 9.48 -5.18 -27.50
N GLY A 85 9.51 -6.22 -28.35
CA GLY A 85 10.23 -6.20 -29.63
C GLY A 85 11.76 -6.08 -29.50
N ARG A 86 12.31 -6.22 -28.29
CA ARG A 86 13.74 -6.07 -27.97
C ARG A 86 14.20 -7.19 -27.06
N SER A 87 15.47 -7.57 -27.14
CA SER A 87 16.01 -8.51 -26.16
C SER A 87 16.21 -7.83 -24.80
N PRO A 88 16.23 -8.57 -23.68
CA PRO A 88 16.55 -7.99 -22.37
C PRO A 88 17.89 -7.25 -22.33
N THR A 89 18.89 -7.72 -23.10
CA THR A 89 20.19 -7.06 -23.23
C THR A 89 20.09 -5.73 -23.95
N ASP A 90 19.25 -5.63 -24.99
CA ASP A 90 19.02 -4.38 -25.70
C ASP A 90 18.27 -3.37 -24.83
N LEU A 91 17.32 -3.83 -24.01
CA LEU A 91 16.61 -2.98 -23.03
C LEU A 91 17.57 -2.36 -22.00
N ARG A 92 18.65 -3.07 -21.64
CA ARG A 92 19.68 -2.57 -20.72
C ARG A 92 20.58 -1.47 -21.33
N GLY A 93 20.65 -1.37 -22.66
CA GLY A 93 21.44 -0.34 -23.32
C GLY A 93 22.95 -0.37 -22.99
N GLY A 94 23.53 -1.55 -22.76
CA GLY A 94 24.98 -1.72 -22.59
C GLY A 94 25.56 -1.35 -21.22
N ARG A 95 24.74 -0.89 -20.25
CA ARG A 95 25.20 -0.64 -18.87
C ARG A 95 25.50 -1.95 -18.15
N ARG A 96 26.77 -2.36 -18.08
CA ARG A 96 27.25 -3.40 -17.17
C ARG A 96 27.69 -2.72 -15.88
N ALA A 97 27.17 -3.14 -14.73
CA ALA A 97 27.61 -2.62 -13.44
C ALA A 97 28.17 -3.74 -12.54
N PRO A 98 29.03 -3.38 -11.58
CA PRO A 98 29.71 -4.33 -10.70
C PRO A 98 28.70 -5.00 -9.75
N GLY A 99 29.07 -6.17 -9.21
CA GLY A 99 28.23 -6.99 -8.34
C GLY A 99 27.68 -6.22 -7.15
N GLY A 100 26.35 -6.14 -7.08
CA GLY A 100 25.64 -5.62 -5.91
C GLY A 100 25.58 -6.65 -4.78
N VAL A 101 25.16 -6.20 -3.60
CA VAL A 101 24.87 -7.11 -2.48
C VAL A 101 23.71 -8.05 -2.88
N PRO A 102 23.83 -9.37 -2.68
CA PRO A 102 22.74 -10.30 -2.98
C PRO A 102 21.43 -9.87 -2.32
N GLY A 103 20.36 -9.79 -3.11
CA GLY A 103 19.02 -9.39 -2.64
C GLY A 103 18.78 -7.88 -2.58
N ALA A 104 19.80 -7.03 -2.78
CA ALA A 104 19.66 -5.58 -2.87
C ALA A 104 19.35 -5.12 -4.31
N VAL A 105 18.30 -4.33 -4.48
CA VAL A 105 17.78 -3.88 -5.77
C VAL A 105 17.38 -2.41 -5.67
N VAL A 106 18.00 -1.55 -6.47
CA VAL A 106 17.64 -0.13 -6.58
C VAL A 106 16.74 0.08 -7.79
N LEU A 107 15.56 0.63 -7.58
CA LEU A 107 14.54 0.81 -8.60
C LEU A 107 14.09 2.27 -8.69
N ARG A 108 13.67 2.67 -9.89
CA ARG A 108 12.93 3.92 -10.10
C ARG A 108 11.45 3.57 -10.23
N LEU A 109 10.61 4.03 -9.31
CA LEU A 109 9.16 3.87 -9.37
C LEU A 109 8.53 5.14 -9.97
N PRO A 110 8.24 5.17 -11.28
CA PRO A 110 7.63 6.33 -11.91
C PRO A 110 6.19 6.52 -11.43
N PHE A 111 5.74 7.78 -11.42
CA PHE A 111 4.36 8.19 -11.15
C PHE A 111 3.92 9.23 -12.18
N ARG A 112 2.60 9.43 -12.31
CA ARG A 112 2.03 10.53 -13.10
C ARG A 112 2.11 11.81 -12.27
N GLY A 113 2.81 12.83 -12.74
CA GLY A 113 2.90 14.11 -12.03
C GLY A 113 1.59 14.93 -12.11
N PRO A 114 1.37 15.87 -11.19
CA PRO A 114 2.22 16.20 -10.04
C PRO A 114 2.09 15.19 -8.87
N LEU A 115 3.06 15.22 -7.96
CA LEU A 115 3.04 14.50 -6.68
C LEU A 115 3.35 15.49 -5.55
N HIS A 116 2.38 15.75 -4.68
CA HIS A 116 2.61 16.54 -3.49
C HIS A 116 3.24 15.67 -2.38
N ALA A 117 4.58 15.55 -2.41
CA ALA A 117 5.31 14.66 -1.49
C ALA A 117 5.06 14.95 0.01
N PRO A 118 4.95 16.21 0.49
CA PRO A 118 4.71 16.48 1.91
C PRO A 118 3.39 15.88 2.43
N SER A 119 2.31 15.93 1.65
CA SER A 119 1.01 15.35 2.07
C SER A 119 0.98 13.83 2.03
N LEU A 120 1.90 13.20 1.28
CA LEU A 120 2.05 11.76 1.21
C LEU A 120 2.97 11.22 2.31
N PHE A 121 4.19 11.74 2.40
CA PHE A 121 5.20 11.26 3.35
C PHE A 121 5.00 11.82 4.76
N GLY A 122 4.49 13.04 4.93
CA GLY A 122 4.25 13.63 6.25
C GLY A 122 3.45 12.73 7.19
N PRO A 123 2.27 12.22 6.78
CA PRO A 123 1.50 11.26 7.57
C PRO A 123 2.23 9.93 7.81
N LEU A 124 3.01 9.43 6.85
CA LEU A 124 3.79 8.19 7.03
C LEU A 124 4.86 8.36 8.10
N VAL A 125 5.53 9.52 8.13
CA VAL A 125 6.53 9.86 9.15
C VAL A 125 5.87 10.09 10.51
N ALA A 126 4.77 10.85 10.55
CA ALA A 126 4.07 11.17 11.79
C ALA A 126 3.46 9.93 12.49
N ASN A 127 3.17 8.88 11.73
CA ASN A 127 2.63 7.63 12.23
C ASN A 127 3.66 6.48 12.14
N ALA A 128 4.96 6.76 11.99
CA ALA A 128 5.94 5.68 11.86
C ALA A 128 6.00 4.85 13.15
N VAL A 129 5.87 3.52 13.04
CA VAL A 129 6.03 2.59 14.18
C VAL A 129 7.52 2.31 14.41
N PRO A 130 8.12 2.74 15.54
CA PRO A 130 9.53 2.51 15.79
C PRO A 130 9.88 1.01 15.81
N GLY A 131 10.87 0.62 15.03
CA GLY A 131 11.26 -0.78 14.81
C GLY A 131 10.74 -1.38 13.52
N VAL A 132 9.67 -0.82 12.93
CA VAL A 132 9.06 -1.27 11.67
C VAL A 132 9.20 -0.22 10.57
N GLU A 133 9.09 1.05 10.92
CA GLU A 133 9.08 2.20 10.01
C GLU A 133 9.98 3.31 10.58
N GLU A 134 10.68 4.03 9.70
CA GLU A 134 11.45 5.22 10.08
C GLU A 134 11.57 6.21 8.92
N TRP A 135 11.87 7.47 9.25
CA TRP A 135 12.35 8.45 8.28
C TRP A 135 13.84 8.67 8.51
N ARG A 136 14.65 8.41 7.49
CA ARG A 136 16.11 8.52 7.58
C ARG A 136 16.69 8.96 6.25
N ASP A 137 17.64 9.89 6.29
CA ASP A 137 18.40 10.35 5.11
C ASP A 137 17.50 10.74 3.91
N GLY A 138 16.39 11.42 4.22
CA GLY A 138 15.41 11.89 3.23
C GLY A 138 14.53 10.80 2.61
N ALA A 139 14.52 9.59 3.18
CA ALA A 139 13.73 8.46 2.70
C ALA A 139 12.85 7.89 3.82
N TYR A 140 11.65 7.45 3.46
CA TYR A 140 10.81 6.63 4.33
C TYR A 140 11.23 5.17 4.17
N ARG A 141 11.64 4.55 5.28
CA ARG A 141 12.10 3.16 5.30
C ARG A 141 11.14 2.29 6.09
N ARG A 142 10.94 1.04 5.67
CA ARG A 142 10.16 0.08 6.45
C ARG A 142 10.53 -1.37 6.20
N THR A 143 10.18 -2.23 7.16
CA THR A 143 10.19 -3.69 6.98
C THR A 143 8.91 -4.15 6.26
N LEU A 144 9.03 -5.24 5.51
CA LEU A 144 7.98 -5.84 4.68
C LEU A 144 7.93 -7.34 4.94
N ARG A 145 6.78 -7.84 5.40
CA ARG A 145 6.50 -9.28 5.42
C ARG A 145 6.09 -9.74 4.02
N LEU A 146 6.83 -10.63 3.39
CA LEU A 146 6.61 -11.07 2.01
C LEU A 146 6.27 -12.57 1.97
N PRO A 147 5.73 -13.11 0.86
CA PRO A 147 5.27 -14.50 0.80
C PRO A 147 6.33 -15.56 1.12
N ARG A 148 7.61 -15.32 0.80
CA ARG A 148 8.71 -16.29 0.98
C ARG A 148 9.72 -15.87 2.05
N GLY A 149 9.55 -14.69 2.64
CA GLY A 149 10.44 -14.16 3.65
C GLY A 149 10.13 -12.70 3.95
N HIS A 150 11.16 -11.87 4.06
CA HIS A 150 10.97 -10.46 4.36
C HIS A 150 11.84 -9.57 3.47
N GLY A 151 11.56 -8.28 3.55
CA GLY A 151 12.40 -7.27 2.94
C GLY A 151 12.44 -5.99 3.74
N VAL A 152 13.44 -5.18 3.45
CA VAL A 152 13.55 -3.79 3.90
C VAL A 152 13.45 -2.91 2.66
N VAL A 153 12.61 -1.89 2.71
CA VAL A 153 12.50 -0.90 1.63
C VAL A 153 12.89 0.48 2.13
N SER A 154 13.56 1.26 1.28
CA SER A 154 13.78 2.70 1.41
C SER A 154 13.11 3.41 0.24
N LEU A 155 12.22 4.36 0.50
CA LEU A 155 11.43 5.09 -0.49
C LEU A 155 11.78 6.58 -0.40
N ARG A 156 12.54 7.09 -1.37
CA ARG A 156 12.97 8.49 -1.43
C ARG A 156 12.23 9.23 -2.55
N PRO A 157 11.46 10.29 -2.25
CA PRO A 157 10.82 11.09 -3.29
C PRO A 157 11.86 11.83 -4.14
N ARG A 158 11.70 11.78 -5.46
CA ARG A 158 12.40 12.61 -6.44
C ARG A 158 11.35 13.35 -7.30
N ALA A 159 11.80 14.20 -8.21
CA ALA A 159 10.91 15.05 -9.01
C ALA A 159 9.97 14.26 -9.95
N ASP A 160 10.47 13.18 -10.55
CA ASP A 160 9.79 12.39 -11.60
C ASP A 160 9.51 10.93 -11.21
N HIS A 161 10.04 10.48 -10.08
CA HIS A 161 9.89 9.10 -9.60
C HIS A 161 10.14 9.03 -8.08
N VAL A 162 9.82 7.88 -7.49
CA VAL A 162 10.31 7.51 -6.16
C VAL A 162 11.46 6.53 -6.34
N GLU A 163 12.63 6.88 -5.80
CA GLU A 163 13.77 5.97 -5.70
C GLU A 163 13.45 4.93 -4.62
N CYS A 164 13.58 3.65 -4.98
CA CYS A 164 13.16 2.52 -4.17
C CYS A 164 14.32 1.54 -4.02
N ASP A 165 14.95 1.54 -2.84
CA ASP A 165 16.01 0.60 -2.50
C ASP A 165 15.39 -0.55 -1.71
N LEU A 166 15.40 -1.76 -2.29
CA LEU A 166 14.86 -2.97 -1.69
C LEU A 166 15.97 -3.93 -1.34
N THR A 167 15.97 -4.45 -0.11
CA THR A 167 16.75 -5.62 0.26
C THR A 167 15.79 -6.74 0.60
N LEU A 168 15.87 -7.86 -0.12
CA LEU A 168 14.96 -8.99 -0.01
C LEU A 168 15.70 -10.25 0.43
N THR A 169 15.10 -11.03 1.33
CA THR A 169 15.60 -12.38 1.65
C THR A 169 15.38 -13.36 0.49
N ASP A 170 14.36 -13.13 -0.33
CA ASP A 170 14.06 -13.93 -1.52
C ASP A 170 13.71 -13.01 -2.69
N SER A 171 14.52 -13.06 -3.75
CA SER A 171 14.35 -12.21 -4.94
C SER A 171 13.03 -12.45 -5.68
N ARG A 172 12.38 -13.61 -5.50
CA ARG A 172 11.08 -13.94 -6.12
C ARG A 172 9.93 -13.13 -5.53
N ASP A 173 10.14 -12.49 -4.38
CA ASP A 173 9.16 -11.58 -3.78
C ASP A 173 9.22 -10.16 -4.34
N LEU A 174 10.23 -9.84 -5.17
CA LEU A 174 10.41 -8.52 -5.77
C LEU A 174 9.15 -7.97 -6.47
N PRO A 175 8.41 -8.74 -7.31
CA PRO A 175 7.21 -8.22 -7.96
C PRO A 175 6.13 -7.82 -6.95
N VAL A 176 6.05 -8.52 -5.82
CA VAL A 176 5.08 -8.24 -4.74
C VAL A 176 5.52 -7.02 -3.94
N ALA A 177 6.81 -6.92 -3.61
CA ALA A 177 7.38 -5.77 -2.92
C ALA A 177 7.17 -4.47 -3.71
N ILE A 178 7.48 -4.47 -5.01
CA ILE A 178 7.22 -3.31 -5.91
C ILE A 178 5.74 -2.93 -5.88
N SER A 179 4.86 -3.92 -6.04
CA SER A 179 3.40 -3.71 -6.07
C SER A 179 2.89 -3.07 -4.78
N ARG A 180 3.35 -3.55 -3.62
CA ARG A 180 3.01 -2.98 -2.31
C ARG A 180 3.55 -1.56 -2.14
N CYS A 181 4.78 -1.29 -2.57
CA CYS A 181 5.36 0.06 -2.50
C CYS A 181 4.58 1.06 -3.37
N ARG A 182 4.22 0.66 -4.60
CA ARG A 182 3.43 1.51 -5.50
C ARG A 182 2.05 1.84 -4.92
N ARG A 183 1.38 0.86 -4.30
CA ARG A 183 0.09 1.06 -3.63
C ARG A 183 0.19 1.89 -2.36
N ALA A 184 1.17 1.61 -1.51
CA ALA A 184 1.38 2.38 -0.28
C ALA A 184 1.58 3.87 -0.56
N LEU A 185 2.18 4.20 -1.70
CA LEU A 185 2.40 5.57 -2.15
C LEU A 185 1.39 6.07 -3.19
N ASP A 186 0.41 5.26 -3.58
CA ASP A 186 -0.64 5.60 -4.56
C ASP A 186 -0.07 6.19 -5.88
N LEU A 187 1.01 5.58 -6.37
CA LEU A 187 1.78 6.04 -7.54
C LEU A 187 1.07 5.83 -8.88
N ASP A 188 0.04 4.98 -8.89
CA ASP A 188 -0.72 4.62 -10.09
C ASP A 188 -1.93 5.53 -10.33
N ALA A 189 -2.30 6.39 -9.36
CA ALA A 189 -3.41 7.33 -9.52
C ALA A 189 -3.12 8.42 -10.56
N ASP A 190 -4.18 8.91 -11.19
CA ASP A 190 -4.15 10.02 -12.14
C ASP A 190 -4.50 11.34 -11.43
N PRO A 191 -3.50 12.15 -11.05
CA PRO A 191 -3.76 13.38 -10.31
C PRO A 191 -4.50 14.41 -11.16
N ALA A 192 -4.39 14.39 -12.50
CA ALA A 192 -5.04 15.37 -13.33
C ALA A 192 -6.57 15.19 -13.32
N GLU A 193 -7.03 13.93 -13.34
CA GLU A 193 -8.45 13.60 -13.25
C GLU A 193 -9.02 13.95 -11.86
N VAL A 194 -8.32 13.53 -10.80
CA VAL A 194 -8.73 13.78 -9.41
C VAL A 194 -8.76 15.27 -9.09
N ASP A 195 -7.67 15.99 -9.36
CA ASP A 195 -7.56 17.41 -9.07
C ASP A 195 -8.55 18.21 -9.92
N GLY A 196 -8.73 17.85 -11.19
CA GLY A 196 -9.71 18.47 -12.07
C GLY A 196 -11.13 18.35 -11.52
N ALA A 197 -11.53 17.17 -11.07
CA ALA A 197 -12.84 16.93 -10.48
C ALA A 197 -13.05 17.68 -9.16
N LEU A 198 -12.08 17.62 -8.24
CA LEU A 198 -12.21 18.27 -6.93
C LEU A 198 -12.08 19.80 -7.00
N ARG A 199 -11.29 20.34 -7.94
CA ARG A 199 -11.15 21.79 -8.18
C ARG A 199 -12.45 22.44 -8.68
N ALA A 200 -13.38 21.66 -9.23
CA ALA A 200 -14.69 22.16 -9.62
C ALA A 200 -15.51 22.64 -8.42
N ASP A 201 -15.26 22.08 -7.23
CA ASP A 201 -15.90 22.49 -5.99
C ASP A 201 -15.25 23.77 -5.42
N PRO A 202 -16.01 24.88 -5.26
CA PRO A 202 -15.44 26.13 -4.76
C PRO A 202 -14.80 26.02 -3.37
N ALA A 203 -15.29 25.12 -2.50
CA ALA A 203 -14.74 24.96 -1.16
C ALA A 203 -13.41 24.19 -1.16
N LEU A 204 -13.24 23.22 -2.07
CA LEU A 204 -12.01 22.43 -2.18
C LEU A 204 -10.97 23.07 -3.09
N ARG A 205 -11.37 23.92 -4.05
CA ARG A 205 -10.47 24.56 -5.02
C ARG A 205 -9.21 25.17 -4.39
N PRO A 206 -9.28 26.00 -3.32
CA PRO A 206 -8.08 26.57 -2.71
C PRO A 206 -7.12 25.51 -2.15
N LEU A 207 -7.64 24.40 -1.64
CA LEU A 207 -6.83 23.30 -1.10
C LEU A 207 -6.15 22.52 -2.24
N VAL A 208 -6.87 22.27 -3.33
CA VAL A 208 -6.32 21.60 -4.52
C VAL A 208 -5.23 22.46 -5.17
N ASP A 209 -5.44 23.76 -5.28
CA ASP A 209 -4.46 24.67 -5.88
C ASP A 209 -3.21 24.85 -5.00
N ALA A 210 -3.35 24.72 -3.68
CA ALA A 210 -2.22 24.78 -2.74
C ALA A 210 -1.36 23.51 -2.73
N ALA A 211 -1.94 22.33 -3.00
CA ALA A 211 -1.26 21.04 -2.89
C ALA A 211 -1.62 20.05 -4.02
N PRO A 212 -1.47 20.44 -5.31
CA PRO A 212 -1.88 19.60 -6.43
C PRO A 212 -1.13 18.28 -6.47
N GLY A 213 -1.81 17.21 -6.86
CA GLY A 213 -1.26 15.85 -6.87
C GLY A 213 -1.16 15.24 -5.47
N THR A 214 -1.99 15.69 -4.53
CA THR A 214 -2.17 15.01 -3.23
C THR A 214 -2.69 13.59 -3.44
N ARG A 215 -2.04 12.63 -2.78
CA ARG A 215 -2.36 11.19 -2.87
C ARG A 215 -3.07 10.68 -1.63
N VAL A 216 -3.68 9.50 -1.76
CA VAL A 216 -4.19 8.74 -0.60
C VAL A 216 -3.10 7.77 -0.15
N PRO A 217 -2.42 7.99 0.99
CA PRO A 217 -1.41 7.04 1.46
C PRO A 217 -2.04 5.69 1.75
N GLY A 218 -1.64 4.68 0.98
CA GLY A 218 -2.09 3.31 1.17
C GLY A 218 -1.36 2.59 2.31
N VAL A 219 -1.39 1.26 2.27
CA VAL A 219 -0.64 0.39 3.18
C VAL A 219 0.02 -0.77 2.43
N VAL A 220 1.05 -1.37 3.03
CA VAL A 220 1.69 -2.57 2.48
C VAL A 220 1.02 -3.86 2.93
N ASP A 221 0.25 -3.81 4.02
CA ASP A 221 -0.45 -4.94 4.63
C ASP A 221 -1.80 -4.50 5.22
N GLY A 222 -2.86 -5.22 4.85
CA GLY A 222 -4.23 -4.86 5.25
C GLY A 222 -4.57 -5.23 6.69
N ALA A 223 -3.97 -6.30 7.21
CA ALA A 223 -4.16 -6.70 8.60
C ALA A 223 -3.50 -5.69 9.55
N GLU A 224 -2.25 -5.29 9.26
CA GLU A 224 -1.56 -4.18 9.95
C GLU A 224 -2.42 -2.91 9.93
N CYS A 225 -2.98 -2.54 8.78
CA CYS A 225 -3.85 -1.37 8.65
C CYS A 225 -5.07 -1.44 9.57
N ALA A 226 -5.77 -2.58 9.60
CA ALA A 226 -6.97 -2.75 10.41
C ALA A 226 -6.65 -2.71 11.91
N VAL A 227 -5.59 -3.40 12.34
CA VAL A 227 -5.14 -3.41 13.73
C VAL A 227 -4.76 -2.01 14.19
N ARG A 228 -3.96 -1.28 13.39
CA ARG A 228 -3.52 0.08 13.71
C ARG A 228 -4.71 1.04 13.78
N ALA A 229 -5.61 0.99 12.80
CA ALA A 229 -6.81 1.84 12.78
C ALA A 229 -7.73 1.59 14.00
N LEU A 230 -7.89 0.34 14.41
CA LEU A 230 -8.68 -0.04 15.58
C LEU A 230 -8.04 0.47 16.89
N LEU A 231 -6.72 0.42 16.98
CA LEU A 231 -5.96 0.86 18.14
C LEU A 231 -5.65 2.37 18.14
N GLY A 232 -6.23 3.11 17.19
CA GLY A 232 -6.20 4.58 17.16
C GLY A 232 -5.03 5.19 16.39
N GLU A 233 -4.25 4.38 15.67
CA GLU A 233 -3.22 4.86 14.74
C GLU A 233 -3.73 4.85 13.29
N GLY A 234 -3.45 5.91 12.52
CA GLY A 234 -3.58 5.85 11.06
C GLY A 234 -4.97 6.12 10.45
N THR A 235 -5.90 6.80 11.14
CA THR A 235 -7.15 7.31 10.51
C THR A 235 -6.94 8.56 9.64
N GLY A 236 -5.70 8.84 9.23
CA GLY A 236 -5.38 9.96 8.35
C GLY A 236 -5.34 11.34 9.02
N THR A 237 -5.41 11.40 10.36
CA THR A 237 -5.38 12.65 11.14
C THR A 237 -4.18 13.51 10.76
N GLY A 238 -4.47 14.63 10.09
CA GLY A 238 -3.52 15.70 9.89
C GLY A 238 -2.94 16.16 11.23
N THR A 239 -1.67 16.60 11.16
CA THR A 239 -0.99 17.48 12.13
C THR A 239 -1.40 17.30 13.60
N GLY A 240 -0.80 16.32 14.27
CA GLY A 240 -0.21 16.47 15.61
C GLY A 240 -1.02 17.00 16.82
N ALA A 241 -2.32 17.33 16.76
CA ALA A 241 -2.88 18.21 17.80
C ALA A 241 -4.11 17.73 18.59
N ALA A 242 -4.87 16.70 18.19
CA ALA A 242 -6.17 16.48 18.86
C ALA A 242 -6.33 15.19 19.70
N MET A 243 -5.48 14.18 19.58
CA MET A 243 -5.49 13.00 20.46
C MET A 243 -4.08 12.40 20.55
N GLY A 244 -3.29 12.84 21.55
CA GLY A 244 -2.13 12.14 22.10
C GLY A 244 -1.15 11.46 21.13
N ALA A 245 -0.35 12.24 20.38
CA ALA A 245 0.80 11.74 19.64
C ALA A 245 1.81 10.96 20.54
N GLY A 246 1.81 11.20 21.85
CA GLY A 246 2.62 10.46 22.83
C GLY A 246 1.99 9.19 23.43
N ALA A 247 0.66 9.00 23.31
CA ALA A 247 -0.03 7.84 23.89
C ALA A 247 -0.21 6.70 22.88
N ASN A 248 -0.42 7.04 21.59
CA ASN A 248 -0.70 6.06 20.54
C ASN A 248 0.58 5.36 20.05
N ALA A 249 1.69 6.09 19.84
CA ALA A 249 2.97 5.48 19.45
C ALA A 249 3.55 4.50 20.49
N GLY A 250 3.07 4.56 21.75
CA GLY A 250 3.53 3.71 22.84
C GLY A 250 3.04 2.26 22.76
N TRP A 251 1.81 2.00 22.29
CA TRP A 251 1.33 0.61 22.20
C TRP A 251 1.95 -0.10 21.01
N ALA A 252 2.02 0.53 19.83
CA ALA A 252 2.50 -0.13 18.62
C ALA A 252 3.96 -0.54 18.77
N HIS A 253 4.80 0.36 19.31
CA HIS A 253 6.18 0.03 19.61
C HIS A 253 6.30 -1.14 20.62
N ARG A 254 5.53 -1.12 21.72
CA ARG A 254 5.55 -2.21 22.72
C ARG A 254 5.11 -3.55 22.11
N VAL A 255 4.02 -3.54 21.34
CA VAL A 255 3.48 -4.73 20.67
C VAL A 255 4.46 -5.28 19.64
N VAL A 256 5.12 -4.41 18.86
CA VAL A 256 6.17 -4.82 17.92
C VAL A 256 7.37 -5.43 18.64
N ARG A 257 7.78 -4.86 19.78
CA ARG A 257 8.90 -5.42 20.56
C ARG A 257 8.59 -6.78 21.16
N GLU A 258 7.35 -7.00 21.57
CA GLU A 258 6.93 -8.24 22.26
C GLU A 258 6.56 -9.36 21.27
N ALA A 259 5.82 -9.03 20.21
CA ALA A 259 5.24 -10.01 19.27
C ALA A 259 5.73 -9.86 17.82
N GLY A 260 6.65 -8.92 17.55
CA GLY A 260 7.23 -8.73 16.23
C GLY A 260 8.31 -9.78 15.94
N GLU A 261 8.41 -10.21 14.69
CA GLU A 261 9.49 -11.10 14.26
C GLU A 261 10.75 -10.26 13.99
N ALA A 262 11.87 -10.59 14.64
CA ALA A 262 13.12 -9.87 14.47
C ALA A 262 13.67 -10.01 13.05
N VAL A 263 14.16 -8.91 12.48
CA VAL A 263 14.78 -8.87 11.15
C VAL A 263 16.05 -8.03 11.15
N PRO A 264 17.06 -8.40 10.34
CA PRO A 264 18.24 -7.58 10.16
C PRO A 264 17.92 -6.33 9.31
N ASP A 265 18.63 -5.23 9.57
CA ASP A 265 18.68 -4.06 8.68
C ASP A 265 20.08 -3.95 8.06
N PRO A 266 20.30 -4.49 6.85
CA PRO A 266 21.64 -4.52 6.23
C PRO A 266 22.23 -3.14 5.93
N ALA A 267 21.39 -2.10 5.81
CA ALA A 267 21.86 -0.72 5.63
C ALA A 267 22.18 -0.02 6.97
N GLY A 268 21.94 -0.71 8.09
CA GLY A 268 21.89 -0.14 9.42
C GLY A 268 20.68 0.79 9.60
N GLY A 269 20.23 1.01 10.83
CA GLY A 269 19.10 1.88 11.15
C GLY A 269 18.34 1.44 12.39
N GLY A 270 17.13 1.97 12.56
CA GLY A 270 16.20 1.62 13.63
C GLY A 270 15.25 0.47 13.29
N LEU A 271 15.32 -0.08 12.07
CA LEU A 271 14.49 -1.21 11.65
C LEU A 271 14.98 -2.50 12.32
N THR A 272 14.09 -3.17 13.02
CA THR A 272 14.43 -4.31 13.89
C THR A 272 13.42 -5.43 13.85
N HIS A 273 12.16 -5.15 13.50
CA HIS A 273 11.07 -6.11 13.55
C HIS A 273 10.15 -5.99 12.33
N LEU A 274 9.50 -7.10 11.98
CA LEU A 274 8.27 -7.08 11.21
C LEU A 274 7.11 -6.73 12.13
N PHE A 275 6.09 -6.07 11.59
CA PHE A 275 4.84 -5.91 12.31
C PHE A 275 4.27 -7.32 12.67
N PRO A 276 3.74 -7.52 13.88
CA PRO A 276 3.22 -8.81 14.33
C PRO A 276 2.15 -9.38 13.40
N THR A 277 2.13 -10.70 13.26
CA THR A 277 1.06 -11.39 12.53
C THR A 277 -0.23 -11.38 13.35
N PRO A 278 -1.42 -11.57 12.71
CA PRO A 278 -2.66 -11.68 13.46
C PRO A 278 -2.64 -12.77 14.54
N GLN A 279 -1.98 -13.90 14.26
CA GLN A 279 -1.80 -14.97 15.23
C GLN A 279 -0.93 -14.53 16.42
N ALA A 280 0.23 -13.91 16.16
CA ALA A 280 1.11 -13.43 17.23
C ALA A 280 0.42 -12.39 18.13
N LEU A 281 -0.50 -11.59 17.57
CA LEU A 281 -1.30 -10.63 18.35
C LEU A 281 -2.40 -11.30 19.19
N LEU A 282 -2.93 -12.46 18.79
CA LEU A 282 -3.86 -13.25 19.62
C LEU A 282 -3.15 -13.90 20.80
N ASP A 283 -1.90 -14.29 20.60
CA ASP A 283 -1.07 -14.95 21.61
C ASP A 283 -0.44 -13.93 22.60
N LEU A 284 -0.58 -12.62 22.32
CA LEU A 284 -0.06 -11.54 23.16
C LEU A 284 -0.86 -11.39 24.46
N ASP A 285 -0.18 -11.04 25.56
CA ASP A 285 -0.86 -10.63 26.79
C ASP A 285 -1.82 -9.44 26.53
N PRO A 286 -3.14 -9.61 26.75
CA PRO A 286 -4.12 -8.55 26.56
C PRO A 286 -3.85 -7.30 27.42
N ALA A 287 -3.09 -7.42 28.51
CA ALA A 287 -2.70 -6.29 29.35
C ALA A 287 -1.89 -5.22 28.60
N LEU A 288 -1.16 -5.60 27.54
CA LEU A 288 -0.38 -4.70 26.69
C LEU A 288 -1.26 -3.82 25.76
N LEU A 289 -2.53 -4.18 25.63
CA LEU A 289 -3.48 -3.54 24.73
C LEU A 289 -4.45 -2.62 25.50
N PRO A 290 -4.88 -1.49 24.88
CA PRO A 290 -5.88 -0.61 25.46
C PRO A 290 -7.18 -1.36 25.79
N PRO A 291 -7.71 -1.29 27.03
CA PRO A 291 -8.92 -2.00 27.44
C PRO A 291 -10.12 -1.89 26.47
N PRO A 292 -10.51 -0.71 25.95
CA PRO A 292 -11.68 -0.60 25.07
C PRO A 292 -11.49 -1.28 23.72
N ALA A 293 -10.24 -1.54 23.30
CA ALA A 293 -9.93 -2.14 22.01
C ALA A 293 -9.80 -3.67 22.07
N ARG A 294 -9.69 -4.28 23.27
CA ARG A 294 -9.37 -5.71 23.42
C ARG A 294 -10.38 -6.63 22.73
N ALA A 295 -11.67 -6.53 23.07
CA ALA A 295 -12.69 -7.40 22.50
C ALA A 295 -12.88 -7.20 20.98
N PRO A 296 -13.00 -5.96 20.47
CA PRO A 296 -12.99 -5.70 19.02
C PRO A 296 -11.75 -6.24 18.31
N LEU A 297 -10.56 -6.08 18.91
CA LEU A 297 -9.31 -6.58 18.35
C LEU A 297 -9.30 -8.12 18.29
N THR A 298 -9.66 -8.82 19.36
CA THR A 298 -9.74 -10.28 19.37
C THR A 298 -10.69 -10.80 18.30
N ALA A 299 -11.85 -10.16 18.11
CA ALA A 299 -12.80 -10.52 17.06
C ALA A 299 -12.19 -10.32 15.65
N LEU A 300 -11.55 -9.17 15.42
CA LEU A 300 -10.87 -8.87 14.16
C LEU A 300 -9.75 -9.88 13.88
N LEU A 301 -8.87 -10.14 14.85
CA LEU A 301 -7.74 -11.04 14.69
C LEU A 301 -8.20 -12.48 14.45
N THR A 302 -9.24 -12.94 15.15
CA THR A 302 -9.87 -14.26 14.89
C THR A 302 -10.36 -14.37 13.45
N ALA A 303 -11.01 -13.32 12.91
CA ALA A 303 -11.46 -13.30 11.53
C ALA A 303 -10.28 -13.36 10.53
N LEU A 304 -9.21 -12.61 10.80
CA LEU A 304 -7.99 -12.60 9.98
C LEU A 304 -7.28 -13.97 9.98
N VAL A 305 -7.15 -14.60 11.16
CA VAL A 305 -6.60 -15.97 11.27
C VAL A 305 -7.50 -16.99 10.58
N GLY A 306 -8.82 -16.77 10.61
CA GLY A 306 -9.81 -17.57 9.88
C GLY A 306 -9.75 -17.42 8.35
N GLY A 307 -8.90 -16.54 7.81
CA GLY A 307 -8.63 -16.42 6.39
C GLY A 307 -9.25 -15.21 5.69
N VAL A 308 -9.88 -14.28 6.42
CA VAL A 308 -10.35 -13.02 5.85
C VAL A 308 -9.17 -12.25 5.26
N ASP A 309 -9.23 -11.94 3.96
CA ASP A 309 -8.25 -11.09 3.28
C ASP A 309 -8.70 -9.63 3.39
N LEU A 310 -7.77 -8.74 3.73
CA LEU A 310 -7.97 -7.28 3.71
C LEU A 310 -7.04 -6.58 2.72
N GLY A 311 -6.40 -7.31 1.80
CA GLY A 311 -5.53 -6.76 0.78
C GLY A 311 -6.27 -6.17 -0.43
N ALA A 312 -5.51 -5.61 -1.38
CA ALA A 312 -6.01 -4.91 -2.57
C ALA A 312 -6.91 -5.74 -3.52
N GLY A 313 -7.09 -7.03 -3.28
CA GLY A 313 -7.97 -7.89 -4.06
C GLY A 313 -9.00 -8.65 -3.23
N ALA A 314 -9.17 -8.26 -1.97
CA ALA A 314 -10.17 -8.84 -1.08
C ALA A 314 -11.60 -8.60 -1.58
N ASP A 315 -12.51 -9.50 -1.21
CA ASP A 315 -13.93 -9.26 -1.36
C ASP A 315 -14.37 -8.14 -0.40
N ARG A 316 -14.92 -7.06 -0.97
CA ARG A 316 -15.35 -5.88 -0.19
C ARG A 316 -16.50 -6.19 0.76
N ALA A 317 -17.41 -7.10 0.41
CA ALA A 317 -18.53 -7.49 1.26
C ALA A 317 -18.03 -8.34 2.44
N GLU A 318 -17.10 -9.26 2.18
CA GLU A 318 -16.45 -10.04 3.23
C GLU A 318 -15.63 -9.15 4.17
N ALA A 319 -14.81 -8.25 3.64
CA ALA A 319 -14.04 -7.27 4.42
C ALA A 319 -14.95 -6.40 5.28
N ARG A 320 -16.06 -5.87 4.72
CA ARG A 320 -17.08 -5.12 5.48
C ARG A 320 -17.66 -5.96 6.61
N SER A 321 -17.99 -7.22 6.32
CA SER A 321 -18.56 -8.15 7.30
C SER A 321 -17.63 -8.39 8.48
N ALA A 322 -16.34 -8.63 8.21
CA ALA A 322 -15.32 -8.88 9.21
C ALA A 322 -14.99 -7.64 10.06
N LEU A 323 -15.06 -6.44 9.47
CA LEU A 323 -14.72 -5.19 10.15
C LEU A 323 -15.89 -4.58 10.95
N ARG A 324 -17.09 -5.18 10.94
CA ARG A 324 -18.24 -4.67 11.71
C ARG A 324 -17.94 -4.54 13.20
N CYS A 325 -17.18 -5.47 13.77
CA CYS A 325 -16.79 -5.43 15.19
C CYS A 325 -15.81 -4.28 15.52
N ALA A 326 -15.13 -3.75 14.50
CA ALA A 326 -14.09 -2.74 14.63
C ALA A 326 -14.62 -1.29 14.49
N GLY A 327 -15.83 -1.13 13.96
CA GLY A 327 -16.49 0.16 13.76
C GLY A 327 -16.20 0.83 12.41
N GLU A 328 -17.06 1.78 12.03
CA GLU A 328 -17.07 2.42 10.70
C GLU A 328 -15.76 3.12 10.33
N ARG A 329 -15.06 3.68 11.31
CA ARG A 329 -13.80 4.40 11.09
C ARG A 329 -12.66 3.46 10.70
N VAL A 330 -12.62 2.24 11.26
CA VAL A 330 -11.67 1.20 10.86
C VAL A 330 -12.02 0.67 9.47
N LEU A 331 -13.32 0.48 9.23
CA LEU A 331 -13.80 0.06 7.92
C LEU A 331 -13.39 1.03 6.81
N ASP A 332 -13.64 2.33 7.00
CA ASP A 332 -13.26 3.35 6.03
C ASP A 332 -11.74 3.39 5.80
N ALA A 333 -10.94 3.29 6.87
CA ALA A 333 -9.48 3.25 6.77
C ALA A 333 -9.00 2.04 5.94
N VAL A 334 -9.56 0.85 6.15
CA VAL A 334 -9.19 -0.35 5.38
C VAL A 334 -9.65 -0.26 3.93
N LEU A 335 -10.88 0.21 3.68
CA LEU A 335 -11.42 0.36 2.33
C LEU A 335 -10.57 1.32 1.50
N THR A 336 -10.26 2.49 2.05
CA THR A 336 -9.49 3.53 1.36
C THR A 336 -8.02 3.17 1.21
N ARG A 337 -7.35 2.78 2.31
CA ARG A 337 -5.89 2.64 2.34
C ARG A 337 -5.40 1.26 1.90
N SER A 338 -6.16 0.20 2.17
CA SER A 338 -5.76 -1.17 1.84
C SER A 338 -6.41 -1.69 0.56
N LEU A 339 -7.72 -1.49 0.41
CA LEU A 339 -8.47 -1.93 -0.76
C LEU A 339 -8.47 -0.89 -1.89
N GLY A 340 -7.92 0.30 -1.64
CA GLY A 340 -7.75 1.36 -2.64
C GLY A 340 -9.08 1.92 -3.16
N ASP A 341 -10.12 1.98 -2.33
CA ASP A 341 -11.39 2.60 -2.68
C ASP A 341 -11.23 4.14 -2.74
N PRO A 342 -11.25 4.77 -3.93
CA PRO A 342 -11.08 6.21 -4.07
C PRO A 342 -12.29 7.01 -3.55
N ASP A 343 -13.40 6.33 -3.27
CA ASP A 343 -14.68 6.94 -2.90
C ASP A 343 -15.05 6.70 -1.43
N GLY A 344 -14.14 6.11 -0.64
CA GLY A 344 -14.33 5.95 0.80
C GLY A 344 -14.39 7.29 1.54
N PHE A 345 -15.26 7.38 2.54
CA PHE A 345 -15.53 8.60 3.29
C PHE A 345 -16.20 8.29 4.65
N CYS A 346 -15.55 8.68 5.74
CA CYS A 346 -16.11 8.61 7.10
C CYS A 346 -16.60 9.99 7.59
N PRO A 347 -17.90 10.33 7.45
CA PRO A 347 -18.44 11.62 7.90
C PRO A 347 -18.42 11.80 9.43
N ASP A 348 -18.36 10.69 10.19
CA ASP A 348 -18.32 10.71 11.65
C ASP A 348 -16.92 11.00 12.21
N ASP A 349 -15.87 10.93 11.38
CA ASP A 349 -14.50 11.19 11.80
C ASP A 349 -14.38 12.64 12.31
N PRO A 350 -14.02 12.83 13.60
CA PRO A 350 -13.90 14.16 14.19
C PRO A 350 -12.88 15.06 13.48
N ALA A 351 -11.78 14.50 12.96
CA ALA A 351 -10.77 15.27 12.25
C ALA A 351 -11.28 15.75 10.88
N VAL A 352 -12.03 14.90 10.17
CA VAL A 352 -12.66 15.28 8.90
C VAL A 352 -13.70 16.37 9.11
N ARG A 353 -14.53 16.25 10.15
CA ARG A 353 -15.53 17.27 10.50
C ARG A 353 -14.90 18.59 10.94
N ALA A 354 -13.83 18.54 11.74
CA ALA A 354 -13.09 19.73 12.16
C ALA A 354 -12.46 20.44 10.95
N ALA A 355 -11.83 19.69 10.05
CA ALA A 355 -11.24 20.23 8.82
C ALA A 355 -12.29 20.83 7.88
N ALA A 356 -13.43 20.14 7.70
CA ALA A 356 -14.57 20.63 6.93
C ALA A 356 -15.12 21.94 7.50
N GLY A 357 -15.37 21.99 8.82
CA GLY A 357 -15.83 23.20 9.49
C GLY A 357 -14.88 24.38 9.34
N GLY A 358 -13.58 24.13 9.36
CA GLY A 358 -12.55 25.15 9.16
C GLY A 358 -12.65 25.88 7.81
N ILE A 359 -13.25 25.28 6.78
CA ILE A 359 -13.44 25.88 5.45
C ILE A 359 -14.92 26.20 5.15
N GLY A 360 -15.77 26.24 6.18
CA GLY A 360 -17.18 26.59 6.04
C GLY A 360 -18.06 25.47 5.47
N LEU A 361 -17.59 24.22 5.43
CA LEU A 361 -18.42 23.07 5.11
C LEU A 361 -19.22 22.58 6.33
N PRO A 362 -20.30 21.80 6.12
CA PRO A 362 -21.09 21.26 7.22
C PRO A 362 -20.26 20.41 8.19
N VAL A 363 -20.55 20.54 9.48
CA VAL A 363 -19.85 19.83 10.57
C VAL A 363 -20.67 18.70 11.20
N THR A 364 -21.94 18.54 10.82
CA THR A 364 -22.73 17.37 11.22
C THR A 364 -22.47 16.23 10.25
N ALA A 365 -22.41 14.99 10.75
CA ALA A 365 -22.10 13.83 9.92
C ALA A 365 -23.10 13.67 8.77
N ALA A 366 -24.40 13.82 9.03
CA ALA A 366 -25.43 13.72 8.00
C ALA A 366 -25.28 14.77 6.90
N ALA A 367 -25.12 16.05 7.26
CA ALA A 367 -25.00 17.12 6.27
C ALA A 367 -23.67 17.03 5.49
N LEU A 368 -22.59 16.60 6.16
CA LEU A 368 -21.30 16.38 5.50
C LEU A 368 -21.34 15.17 4.55
N ALA A 369 -22.04 14.10 4.91
CA ALA A 369 -22.27 12.95 4.05
C ALA A 369 -23.07 13.31 2.79
N ASP A 370 -24.09 14.15 2.92
CA ASP A 370 -24.84 14.64 1.77
C ASP A 370 -24.00 15.58 0.90
N ARG A 371 -23.24 16.48 1.53
CA ARG A 371 -22.37 17.41 0.82
C ARG A 371 -21.23 16.72 0.05
N SER A 372 -20.70 15.63 0.59
CA SER A 372 -19.58 14.89 -0.02
C SER A 372 -20.00 14.12 -1.27
N ARG A 373 -21.30 13.93 -1.55
CA ARG A 373 -21.78 13.31 -2.79
C ARG A 373 -21.29 14.02 -4.05
N ALA A 374 -21.03 15.33 -3.96
CA ALA A 374 -20.48 16.12 -5.05
C ALA A 374 -19.02 15.77 -5.39
N TRP A 375 -18.29 15.10 -4.49
CA TRP A 375 -16.89 14.72 -4.68
C TRP A 375 -16.72 13.30 -5.22
N ARG A 376 -17.82 12.57 -5.45
CA ARG A 376 -17.74 11.21 -6.02
C ARG A 376 -17.18 11.27 -7.44
N PRO A 377 -16.34 10.30 -7.85
CA PRO A 377 -15.93 9.09 -7.11
C PRO A 377 -14.64 9.26 -6.27
N TRP A 378 -14.28 10.48 -5.89
CA TRP A 378 -12.97 10.85 -5.30
C TRP A 378 -13.04 11.30 -3.84
N ARG A 379 -14.02 10.84 -3.06
CA ARG A 379 -14.20 11.29 -1.67
C ARG A 379 -12.99 10.99 -0.77
N ALA A 380 -12.24 9.92 -1.02
CA ALA A 380 -11.03 9.62 -0.25
C ALA A 380 -9.94 10.69 -0.46
N TYR A 381 -9.82 11.21 -1.70
CA TYR A 381 -8.90 12.31 -2.03
C TYR A 381 -9.38 13.64 -1.45
N ALA A 382 -10.68 13.91 -1.49
CA ALA A 382 -11.26 15.09 -0.83
C ALA A 382 -10.91 15.11 0.67
N THR A 383 -11.01 13.96 1.35
CA THR A 383 -10.57 13.80 2.74
C THR A 383 -9.09 14.15 2.92
N ARG A 384 -8.21 13.75 2.00
CA ARG A 384 -6.78 14.11 2.07
C ARG A 384 -6.53 15.60 1.93
N TYR A 385 -7.25 16.28 1.03
CA TYR A 385 -7.18 17.73 0.91
C TYR A 385 -7.66 18.45 2.17
N LEU A 386 -8.78 18.00 2.76
CA LEU A 386 -9.30 18.54 4.01
C LEU A 386 -8.28 18.40 5.15
N LEU A 387 -7.73 17.20 5.33
CA LEU A 387 -6.81 16.87 6.44
C LEU A 387 -5.38 17.39 6.22
N GLY A 388 -5.00 17.70 4.97
CA GLY A 388 -3.68 18.26 4.63
C GLY A 388 -3.53 19.74 5.00
N ARG A 389 -4.62 20.39 5.41
CA ARG A 389 -4.60 21.79 5.82
C ARG A 389 -3.77 21.95 7.10
N THR A 390 -2.73 22.77 7.03
CA THR A 390 -2.09 23.30 8.25
C THR A 390 -3.07 24.27 8.90
N PRO A 391 -3.43 24.13 10.19
CA PRO A 391 -4.27 25.11 10.85
C PRO A 391 -3.57 26.48 10.78
N THR A 392 -4.30 27.46 10.25
CA THR A 392 -3.93 28.89 10.22
C THR A 392 -3.97 29.49 11.60
#